data_AF-A0A2K3LL31-F1
#
_entry.id   AF-A0A2K3LL31-F1
#
_cell.length_a   1.000
_cell.length_b   1.000
_cell.length_c   1.000
_cell.angle_alpha   90.00
_cell.angle_beta   90.00
_cell.angle_gamma   90.00
#
_symmetry.space_group_name_H-M   'P 1'
#
loop_
_entity.id
_entity.type
_entity.pdbx_description
1 polymer ?
#
loop_
_entity_poly.entity_id
_entity_poly.type
_entity_poly.pdbx_seq_one_letter_code
_entity_poly.pdbx_strand_id
1 'polypeptide(L)'
;MGIVSQDALNQLQALIDQVEEPLQKTFQNVHQGYVPETLIRFLKAREWNASKAHKMLIESLNWRVQNEIDKILSKPIIPQDLYRGVRDSQLIGLSGYSRE
;
A
#
# COMPACT_ATOMS: atom_id res chain seq x y z
N MET A 1 20.80 11.36 10.90
CA MET A 1 20.21 10.46 9.88
C MET A 1 20.42 9.03 10.35
N GLY A 2 19.34 8.25 10.49
CA GLY A 2 19.44 6.86 10.96
C GLY A 2 20.27 6.01 10.00
N ILE A 3 21.09 5.11 10.55
CA ILE A 3 21.93 4.18 9.79
C ILE A 3 21.00 3.33 8.89
N VAL A 4 21.19 3.42 7.58
CA VAL A 4 20.52 2.53 6.62
C VAL A 4 21.26 1.20 6.68
N SER A 5 20.63 0.17 7.23
CA SER A 5 21.18 -1.18 7.21
C SER A 5 20.82 -1.86 5.89
N GLN A 6 21.78 -1.92 4.97
CA GLN A 6 21.62 -2.65 3.71
C GLN A 6 21.41 -4.15 3.96
N ASP A 7 22.02 -4.69 5.00
CA ASP A 7 21.86 -6.09 5.40
C ASP A 7 20.41 -6.41 5.80
N ALA A 8 19.76 -5.53 6.56
CA ALA A 8 18.36 -5.70 6.95
C ALA A 8 17.43 -5.64 5.73
N LEU A 9 17.75 -4.82 4.73
CA LEU A 9 17.01 -4.77 3.47
C LEU A 9 17.15 -6.08 2.68
N ASN A 10 18.37 -6.60 2.54
CA ASN A 10 18.62 -7.86 1.84
C ASN A 10 17.94 -9.04 2.55
N GLN A 11 17.97 -9.07 3.88
CA GLN A 11 17.28 -10.09 4.68
C GLN A 11 15.76 -10.03 4.48
N LEU A 12 15.17 -8.83 4.53
CA LEU A 12 13.73 -8.68 4.32
C LEU A 12 13.32 -9.05 2.89
N GLN A 13 14.12 -8.68 1.89
CA GLN A 13 13.89 -9.07 0.50
C GLN A 13 13.85 -10.60 0.37
N ALA A 14 14.86 -11.30 0.91
CA ALA A 14 14.93 -12.75 0.87
C ALA A 14 13.73 -13.44 1.56
N LEU A 15 13.18 -12.84 2.62
CA LEU A 15 11.97 -13.34 3.27
C LEU A 15 10.73 -13.15 2.39
N ILE A 16 10.62 -12.02 1.68
CA ILE A 16 9.49 -11.73 0.79
C ILE A 16 9.50 -12.58 -0.47
N ASP A 17 10.68 -12.90 -1.00
CA ASP A 17 10.82 -13.78 -2.17
C ASP A 17 10.31 -15.21 -1.92
N GLN A 18 10.20 -15.62 -0.64
CA GLN A 18 9.70 -16.93 -0.22
C GLN A 18 8.17 -16.98 -0.03
N VAL A 19 7.48 -15.85 -0.17
CA VAL A 19 6.04 -15.76 0.12
C VAL A 19 5.21 -16.35 -1.03
N GLU A 20 4.08 -17.00 -0.75
CA GLU A 20 3.22 -17.62 -1.77
C GLU A 20 2.29 -16.64 -2.52
N GLU A 21 1.78 -17.09 -3.67
CA GLU A 21 0.77 -16.42 -4.51
C GLU A 21 -0.64 -16.58 -3.93
N PRO A 22 -0.99 -15.77 -2.92
CA PRO A 22 -1.74 -14.55 -3.22
C PRO A 22 -1.10 -13.25 -2.69
N LEU A 23 -0.15 -13.37 -1.77
CA LEU A 23 0.46 -12.20 -1.11
C LEU A 23 1.47 -11.52 -2.03
N GLN A 24 2.16 -12.26 -2.91
CA GLN A 24 3.04 -11.68 -3.93
C GLN A 24 2.30 -10.71 -4.84
N LYS A 25 1.13 -11.10 -5.36
CA LYS A 25 0.28 -10.23 -6.21
C LYS A 25 -0.17 -8.96 -5.48
N THR A 26 -0.61 -9.06 -4.24
CA THR A 26 -0.98 -7.87 -3.46
C THR A 26 0.24 -7.01 -3.14
N PHE A 27 1.41 -7.61 -2.90
CA PHE A 27 2.63 -6.86 -2.67
C PHE A 27 3.02 -6.03 -3.91
N GLN A 28 2.84 -6.56 -5.12
CA GLN A 28 3.02 -5.81 -6.37
C GLN A 28 2.18 -4.52 -6.42
N ASN A 29 0.92 -4.60 -5.96
CA ASN A 29 0.03 -3.43 -5.88
C ASN A 29 0.49 -2.41 -4.83
N VAL A 30 1.14 -2.86 -3.75
CA VAL A 30 1.66 -1.99 -2.69
C VAL A 30 2.92 -1.26 -3.13
N HIS A 31 3.87 -1.94 -3.77
CA HIS A 31 5.16 -1.34 -4.08
C HIS A 31 5.19 -0.57 -5.42
N GLN A 32 4.32 -0.89 -6.38
CA GLN A 32 4.19 -0.15 -7.66
C GLN A 32 5.53 0.09 -8.39
N GLY A 33 6.40 -0.91 -8.41
CA GLY A 33 7.76 -0.82 -8.96
C GLY A 33 8.86 -0.33 -8.00
N TYR A 34 8.51 0.24 -6.84
CA TYR A 34 9.44 0.75 -5.82
C TYR A 34 9.63 -0.24 -4.67
N VAL A 35 10.16 -1.43 -4.99
CA VAL A 35 10.35 -2.51 -4.00
C VAL A 35 11.26 -2.07 -2.85
N PRO A 36 12.49 -1.54 -3.10
CA PRO A 36 13.41 -1.21 -2.01
C PRO A 36 12.87 -0.14 -1.07
N GLU A 37 12.26 0.92 -1.61
CA GLU A 37 11.69 2.03 -0.83
C GLU A 37 10.52 1.54 0.02
N THR A 38 9.71 0.64 -0.53
CA THR A 38 8.59 0.03 0.20
C THR A 38 9.10 -0.80 1.37
N LEU A 39 10.07 -1.68 1.16
CA LEU A 39 10.66 -2.49 2.22
C LEU A 39 11.35 -1.62 3.30
N ILE A 40 12.06 -0.56 2.89
CA ILE A 40 12.68 0.41 3.80
C ILE A 40 11.64 1.07 4.71
N ARG A 41 10.41 1.35 4.24
CA ARG A 41 9.36 1.92 5.10
C ARG A 41 8.99 0.98 6.25
N PHE A 42 8.84 -0.32 5.97
CA PHE A 42 8.56 -1.33 7.01
C PHE A 42 9.75 -1.51 7.96
N LEU A 43 10.98 -1.50 7.44
CA LEU A 43 12.19 -1.58 8.26
C LEU A 43 12.31 -0.37 9.19
N LYS A 44 12.12 0.85 8.69
CA LYS A 44 12.15 2.07 9.51
C LYS A 44 11.10 2.02 10.62
N ALA A 45 9.89 1.54 10.33
CA ALA A 45 8.82 1.38 11.31
C ALA A 45 9.12 0.33 12.40
N ARG A 46 10.05 -0.60 12.14
CA ARG A 46 10.43 -1.69 13.04
C ARG A 46 11.90 -1.66 13.43
N GLU A 47 12.48 -0.46 13.51
CA GLU A 47 13.86 -0.23 14.00
C GLU A 47 14.91 -1.07 13.27
N TRP A 48 14.74 -1.26 11.95
CA TRP A 48 15.58 -2.08 11.09
C TRP A 48 15.63 -3.57 11.46
N ASN A 49 14.67 -4.06 12.25
CA ASN A 49 14.53 -5.49 12.52
C ASN A 49 13.76 -6.19 11.38
N ALA A 50 14.47 -6.98 10.56
CA ALA A 50 13.91 -7.66 9.40
C ALA A 50 12.75 -8.61 9.75
N SER A 51 12.84 -9.36 10.85
CA SER A 51 11.79 -10.30 11.27
C SER A 51 10.50 -9.57 11.68
N LYS A 52 10.61 -8.51 12.48
CA LYS A 52 9.46 -7.67 12.86
C LYS A 52 8.85 -6.95 11.65
N ALA A 53 9.70 -6.44 10.75
CA ALA A 53 9.26 -5.79 9.52
C ALA A 53 8.52 -6.77 8.60
N HIS A 54 9.06 -7.98 8.42
CA HIS A 54 8.42 -9.05 7.66
C HIS A 54 7.06 -9.41 8.25
N LYS A 55 6.96 -9.62 9.57
CA LYS A 55 5.68 -9.90 10.24
C LYS A 55 4.65 -8.80 9.97
N MET A 56 5.02 -7.53 10.15
CA MET A 56 4.13 -6.40 9.88
C MET A 56 3.69 -6.31 8.41
N LEU A 57 4.62 -6.55 7.48
CA LEU A 57 4.32 -6.57 6.05
C LEU A 57 3.32 -7.68 5.74
N ILE A 58 3.57 -8.91 6.19
CA ILE A 58 2.67 -10.05 5.96
C ILE A 58 1.29 -9.84 6.59
N GLU A 59 1.20 -9.31 7.80
CA GLU A 59 -0.08 -8.93 8.43
C GLU A 59 -0.84 -7.91 7.56
N SER A 60 -0.15 -6.90 7.00
CA SER A 60 -0.76 -5.92 6.11
C SER A 60 -1.24 -6.52 4.79
N LEU A 61 -0.46 -7.42 4.18
CA LEU A 61 -0.82 -8.08 2.93
C LEU A 61 -2.01 -9.03 3.14
N ASN A 62 -2.00 -9.79 4.23
CA ASN A 62 -3.12 -10.66 4.61
C ASN A 62 -4.41 -9.85 4.80
N TRP A 63 -4.36 -8.72 5.51
CA TRP A 63 -5.52 -7.85 5.68
C TRP A 63 -6.06 -7.36 4.33
N ARG A 64 -5.18 -6.96 3.40
CA ARG A 64 -5.57 -6.54 2.05
C ARG A 64 -6.26 -7.64 1.27
N VAL A 65 -5.74 -8.87 1.33
CA VAL A 65 -6.34 -10.03 0.67
C VAL A 65 -7.71 -10.36 1.28
N GLN A 66 -7.79 -10.43 2.62
CA GLN A 66 -9.04 -10.75 3.35
C GLN A 66 -10.17 -9.74 3.06
N ASN A 67 -9.84 -8.47 2.89
CA ASN A 67 -10.82 -7.40 2.64
C ASN A 67 -10.96 -7.06 1.15
N GLU A 68 -10.36 -7.85 0.26
CA GLU A 68 -10.36 -7.64 -1.19
C GLU A 68 -9.99 -6.19 -1.60
N ILE A 69 -9.02 -5.59 -0.90
CA ILE A 69 -8.67 -4.17 -1.05
C ILE A 69 -8.24 -3.84 -2.48
N ASP A 70 -7.51 -4.75 -3.12
CA ASP A 70 -7.06 -4.56 -4.50
C ASP A 70 -8.21 -4.59 -5.51
N LYS A 71 -9.42 -5.02 -5.09
CA LYS A 71 -10.65 -4.99 -5.87
C LYS A 71 -11.64 -3.93 -5.38
N ILE A 72 -11.27 -3.04 -4.47
CA ILE A 72 -12.20 -2.08 -3.86
C ILE A 72 -12.90 -1.17 -4.89
N LEU A 73 -12.23 -0.89 -6.01
CA LEU A 73 -12.76 -0.12 -7.14
C LEU A 73 -13.30 -0.97 -8.29
N SER A 74 -13.35 -2.31 -8.14
CA SER A 74 -13.92 -3.19 -9.15
C SER A 74 -15.44 -3.02 -9.31
N LYS A 75 -16.09 -2.47 -8.29
CA LYS A 75 -17.50 -2.10 -8.28
C LYS A 75 -17.63 -0.59 -8.10
N PRO A 76 -18.64 0.04 -8.72
CA PRO A 76 -18.91 1.45 -8.46
C PRO A 76 -19.18 1.67 -6.96
N ILE A 77 -18.68 2.79 -6.41
CA ILE A 77 -18.97 3.19 -5.03
C ILE A 77 -20.45 3.58 -4.95
N ILE A 78 -21.21 2.93 -4.05
CA ILE A 78 -22.65 3.13 -3.89
C ILE A 78 -22.91 3.87 -2.57
N PRO A 79 -23.80 4.89 -2.54
CA PRO A 79 -24.53 5.46 -3.67
C PRO A 79 -23.68 6.42 -4.51
N GLN A 80 -23.71 6.25 -5.82
CA GLN A 80 -22.86 6.99 -6.76
C GLN A 80 -23.11 8.51 -6.69
N ASP A 81 -24.37 8.92 -6.53
CA ASP A 81 -24.76 10.33 -6.46
C ASP A 81 -24.19 11.03 -5.23
N LEU A 82 -24.12 10.32 -4.09
CA LEU A 82 -23.52 10.86 -2.87
C LEU A 82 -22.01 11.09 -3.07
N TYR A 83 -21.30 10.10 -3.61
CA TYR A 83 -19.86 10.22 -3.84
C TYR A 83 -19.54 11.32 -4.87
N ARG A 84 -20.32 11.41 -5.95
CA ARG A 84 -20.22 12.51 -6.94
C ARG A 84 -20.47 13.86 -6.27
N GLY A 85 -21.54 13.99 -5.50
CA GLY A 85 -21.86 15.25 -4.79
C GLY A 85 -20.74 15.71 -3.86
N VAL A 86 -20.16 14.80 -3.07
CA VAL A 86 -19.01 15.11 -2.20
C VAL A 86 -17.81 15.56 -3.02
N ARG A 87 -17.43 14.81 -4.06
CA ARG A 87 -16.29 15.16 -4.94
C ARG A 87 -16.50 16.54 -5.56
N ASP A 88 -17.66 16.76 -6.15
CA ASP A 88 -17.95 17.98 -6.88
C ASP A 88 -18.03 19.20 -5.92
N SER A 89 -18.47 19.00 -4.67
CA SER A 89 -18.41 20.03 -3.63
C SER A 89 -16.99 20.47 -3.28
N GLN A 90 -16.01 19.56 -3.33
CA GLN A 90 -14.61 19.86 -3.05
C GLN A 90 -13.91 20.58 -4.20
N LEU A 91 -14.49 20.55 -5.41
CA LEU A 91 -13.98 21.24 -6.58
C LEU A 91 -14.46 22.71 -6.66
N ILE A 92 -15.44 23.09 -5.83
CA ILE A 92 -15.93 24.47 -5.74
C ILE A 92 -14.77 25.38 -5.30
N GLY A 93 -14.38 26.31 -6.17
CA GLY A 93 -13.31 27.27 -5.91
C GLY A 93 -11.94 26.91 -6.51
N LEU A 94 -11.81 25.76 -7.17
CA LEU A 94 -10.63 25.45 -7.99
C LEU A 94 -10.72 26.15 -9.35
N SER A 95 -9.59 26.67 -9.84
CA SER A 95 -9.54 27.31 -11.15
C SER A 95 -9.92 26.32 -12.25
N GLY A 96 -10.88 26.67 -13.10
CA GLY A 96 -11.35 25.81 -14.20
C GLY A 96 -12.52 24.89 -13.85
N TYR A 97 -13.02 24.91 -12.61
CA TYR A 97 -14.27 24.24 -12.27
C TYR A 97 -15.48 25.16 -12.54
N SER A 98 -16.36 24.73 -13.45
CA SER A 98 -17.68 25.34 -13.66
C SER A 98 -18.75 24.32 -13.31
N ARG A 99 -19.79 24.74 -12.59
CA ARG A 99 -21.03 23.96 -12.45
C ARG A 99 -21.84 24.18 -13.72
N GLU A 100 -21.76 23.25 -14.66
CA GLU A 100 -22.73 23.14 -15.76
C GLU A 100 -24.00 22.41 -15.29
#